data_AF-A0A931HLR0-F1
#
_entry.id   AF-A0A931HLR0-F1
#
_cell.length_a   1.000
_cell.length_b   1.000
_cell.length_c   1.000
_cell.angle_alpha   90.00
_cell.angle_beta   90.00
_cell.angle_gamma   90.00
#
_symmetry.space_group_name_H-M   'P 1'
#
loop_
_entity.id
_entity.type
_entity.pdbx_description
1 polymer ?
#
loop_
_entity_poly.entity_id
_entity_poly.type
_entity_poly.pdbx_seq_one_letter_code
_entity_poly.pdbx_strand_id
1 'polypeptide(L)'
;MTVVSLVLLAVVALAPVLSLRSNLPPWLAPALSTAALIGAALAASATTAVHGFAYAATLVLTMLAAITGGGPAVLAAFRIARRQPDAGPEPAAPAPGGAPIPGPLRGGRVIGILERAAVAGAVLAGWPEGMAIVLAVKGLARYPELREPQASEQFIIGTGTSVLWALAVCGVGWALIT
;
A
#
# COMPACT_ATOMS: atom_id res chain seq x y z
N MET A 1 -11.13 -21.35 -10.93
CA MET A 1 -9.93 -20.63 -10.46
C MET A 1 -10.18 -19.80 -9.19
N THR A 2 -11.44 -19.68 -8.73
CA THR A 2 -11.84 -18.94 -7.52
C THR A 2 -11.03 -19.24 -6.25
N VAL A 3 -10.89 -20.52 -5.88
CA VAL A 3 -10.14 -20.90 -4.66
C VAL A 3 -8.69 -20.42 -4.74
N VAL A 4 -8.05 -20.57 -5.90
CA VAL A 4 -6.67 -20.10 -6.13
C VAL A 4 -6.59 -18.59 -5.98
N SER A 5 -7.50 -17.83 -6.59
CA SER A 5 -7.54 -16.37 -6.45
C SER A 5 -7.71 -15.92 -5.00
N LEU A 6 -8.61 -16.56 -4.24
CA LEU A 6 -8.83 -16.26 -2.82
C LEU A 6 -7.60 -16.59 -1.97
N VAL A 7 -6.97 -17.74 -2.20
CA VAL A 7 -5.73 -18.12 -1.50
C VAL A 7 -4.62 -17.12 -1.79
N LEU A 8 -4.46 -16.72 -3.05
CA LEU A 8 -3.44 -15.75 -3.42
C LEU A 8 -3.72 -14.36 -2.82
N LEU A 9 -4.97 -13.88 -2.80
CA LEU A 9 -5.33 -12.66 -2.09
C LEU A 9 -5.05 -12.74 -0.58
N ALA A 10 -5.30 -13.89 0.05
CA ALA A 10 -4.94 -14.11 1.45
C ALA A 10 -3.40 -14.06 1.65
N VAL A 11 -2.61 -14.60 0.72
CA VAL A 11 -1.15 -14.46 0.74
C VAL A 11 -0.75 -12.99 0.62
N VAL A 12 -1.37 -12.20 -0.28
CA VAL A 12 -1.10 -10.76 -0.41
C VAL A 12 -1.39 -10.02 0.91
N ALA A 13 -2.49 -10.37 1.60
CA ALA A 13 -2.85 -9.75 2.87
C ALA A 13 -1.93 -10.15 4.05
N LEU A 14 -1.36 -11.35 4.03
CA LEU A 14 -0.55 -11.88 5.13
C LEU A 14 0.96 -11.72 4.92
N ALA A 15 1.45 -11.66 3.69
CA ALA A 15 2.88 -11.49 3.37
C ALA A 15 3.53 -10.28 4.07
N PRO A 16 2.85 -9.12 4.29
CA PRO A 16 3.39 -7.99 5.04
C PRO A 16 3.78 -8.33 6.50
N VAL A 17 3.22 -9.37 7.10
CA VAL A 17 3.61 -9.84 8.45
C VAL A 17 5.07 -10.27 8.48
N LEU A 18 5.63 -10.73 7.35
CA LEU A 18 7.04 -11.07 7.25
C LEU A 18 7.96 -9.86 7.46
N SER A 19 7.49 -8.63 7.18
CA SER A 19 8.25 -7.40 7.47
C SER A 19 8.37 -7.09 8.97
N LEU A 20 7.60 -7.76 9.83
CA LEU A 20 7.75 -7.66 11.28
C LEU A 20 8.91 -8.52 11.79
N ARG A 21 9.41 -9.45 10.98
CA ARG A 21 10.52 -10.34 11.35
C ARG A 21 11.85 -9.71 10.93
N SER A 22 12.65 -9.30 11.89
CA SER A 22 13.97 -8.69 11.68
C SER A 22 14.98 -9.59 10.96
N ASN A 23 14.80 -10.91 11.08
CA ASN A 23 15.76 -11.90 10.56
C ASN A 23 15.54 -12.23 9.08
N LEU A 24 14.50 -11.68 8.45
CA LEU A 24 14.18 -11.94 7.05
C LEU A 24 14.71 -10.82 6.14
N PRO A 25 15.11 -11.17 4.90
CA PRO A 25 15.53 -10.16 3.95
C PRO A 25 14.38 -9.20 3.66
N PRO A 26 14.62 -7.89 3.65
CA PRO A 26 13.54 -6.93 3.71
C PRO A 26 12.86 -6.69 2.34
N TRP A 27 13.34 -7.35 1.28
CA TRP A 27 12.69 -7.41 -0.03
C TRP A 27 11.68 -8.56 -0.15
N LEU A 28 11.68 -9.52 0.78
CA LEU A 28 10.85 -10.72 0.72
C LEU A 28 9.35 -10.39 0.72
N ALA A 29 8.90 -9.61 1.70
CA ALA A 29 7.50 -9.24 1.83
C ALA A 29 6.94 -8.53 0.58
N PRO A 30 7.55 -7.44 0.06
CA PRO A 30 7.05 -6.79 -1.15
C PRO A 30 7.15 -7.71 -2.38
N ALA A 31 8.21 -8.52 -2.53
CA ALA A 31 8.32 -9.46 -3.65
C ALA A 31 7.22 -10.53 -3.63
N LEU A 32 6.98 -11.16 -2.47
CA LEU A 32 5.93 -12.16 -2.29
C LEU A 32 4.55 -11.56 -2.50
N SER A 33 4.28 -10.38 -1.94
CA SER A 33 2.98 -9.70 -2.11
C SER A 33 2.72 -9.38 -3.58
N THR A 34 3.71 -8.85 -4.30
CA THR A 34 3.56 -8.54 -5.75
C THR A 34 3.39 -9.81 -6.58
N ALA A 35 4.19 -10.86 -6.34
CA ALA A 35 4.08 -12.12 -7.07
C ALA A 35 2.71 -12.79 -6.83
N ALA A 36 2.24 -12.82 -5.58
CA ALA A 36 0.93 -13.35 -5.25
C ALA A 36 -0.21 -12.51 -5.87
N LEU A 37 -0.08 -11.19 -5.92
CA LEU A 37 -1.06 -10.31 -6.56
C LEU A 37 -1.14 -10.54 -8.08
N ILE A 38 0.00 -10.69 -8.75
CA ILE A 38 0.05 -11.05 -10.18
C ILE A 38 -0.62 -12.40 -10.41
N GLY A 39 -0.29 -13.41 -9.58
CA GLY A 39 -0.95 -14.71 -9.67
C GLY A 39 -2.47 -14.63 -9.42
N ALA A 40 -2.91 -13.81 -8.48
CA ALA A 40 -4.33 -13.59 -8.20
C ALA A 40 -5.03 -12.93 -9.39
N ALA A 41 -4.39 -11.96 -10.05
CA ALA A 41 -4.91 -11.32 -11.26
C ALA A 41 -5.05 -12.32 -12.43
N LEU A 42 -4.04 -13.16 -12.65
CA LEU A 42 -4.07 -14.21 -13.68
C LEU A 42 -5.11 -15.29 -13.38
N ALA A 43 -5.29 -15.67 -12.11
CA ALA A 43 -6.33 -16.62 -11.72
C ALA A 43 -7.74 -16.00 -11.84
N ALA A 44 -7.88 -14.70 -11.53
CA ALA A 44 -9.13 -13.96 -11.68
C ALA A 44 -9.58 -13.87 -13.14
N SER A 45 -8.66 -13.65 -14.09
CA SER A 45 -9.02 -13.61 -15.53
C SER A 45 -9.56 -14.94 -16.08
N ALA A 46 -9.30 -16.05 -15.40
CA ALA A 46 -9.85 -17.37 -15.70
C ALA A 46 -10.97 -17.80 -14.73
N THR A 47 -11.56 -16.84 -14.00
CA THR A 47 -12.64 -17.07 -13.03
C THR A 47 -13.92 -16.36 -13.50
N THR A 48 -15.07 -17.01 -13.36
CA THR A 48 -16.38 -16.36 -13.51
C THR A 48 -16.73 -15.59 -12.23
N ALA A 49 -17.57 -14.56 -12.35
CA ALA A 49 -18.05 -13.77 -11.22
C ALA A 49 -18.43 -14.63 -10.01
N VAL A 50 -17.89 -14.28 -8.84
CA VAL A 50 -18.12 -15.02 -7.60
C VAL A 50 -19.41 -14.57 -6.92
N HIS A 51 -20.09 -15.50 -6.27
CA HIS A 51 -21.34 -15.25 -5.56
C HIS A 51 -21.33 -15.83 -4.12
N GLY A 52 -22.29 -15.39 -3.29
CA GLY A 52 -22.47 -15.90 -1.93
C GLY A 52 -21.23 -15.69 -1.04
N PHE A 53 -20.76 -16.75 -0.40
CA PHE A 53 -19.61 -16.70 0.50
C PHE A 53 -18.34 -16.21 -0.20
N ALA A 54 -18.09 -16.65 -1.44
CA ALA A 54 -16.89 -16.28 -2.17
C ALA A 54 -16.86 -14.77 -2.49
N TYR A 55 -18.02 -14.16 -2.74
CA TYR A 55 -18.15 -12.71 -2.92
C TYR A 55 -17.74 -11.95 -1.65
N ALA A 56 -18.29 -12.33 -0.50
CA ALA A 56 -17.93 -11.72 0.78
C ALA A 56 -16.44 -11.90 1.12
N ALA A 57 -15.90 -13.10 0.87
CA ALA A 57 -14.48 -13.39 1.05
C ALA A 57 -13.59 -12.52 0.16
N THR A 58 -13.95 -12.34 -1.12
CA THR A 58 -13.23 -11.44 -2.03
C THR A 58 -13.16 -10.02 -1.49
N LEU A 59 -14.30 -9.46 -1.05
CA LEU A 59 -14.34 -8.08 -0.52
C LEU A 59 -13.43 -7.92 0.71
N VAL A 60 -13.53 -8.83 1.68
CA VAL A 60 -12.72 -8.79 2.90
C VAL A 60 -11.24 -8.94 2.60
N LEU A 61 -10.86 -9.93 1.78
CA LEU A 61 -9.46 -10.17 1.44
C LEU A 61 -8.86 -9.03 0.62
N THR A 62 -9.63 -8.45 -0.30
CA THR A 62 -9.21 -7.27 -1.10
C THR A 62 -8.95 -6.07 -0.17
N MET A 63 -9.84 -5.79 0.77
CA MET A 63 -9.67 -4.72 1.75
C MET A 63 -8.41 -4.95 2.62
N LEU A 64 -8.24 -6.15 3.15
CA LEU A 64 -7.07 -6.48 3.97
C LEU A 64 -5.75 -6.39 3.19
N ALA A 65 -5.72 -6.91 1.95
CA ALA A 65 -4.57 -6.84 1.06
C ALA A 65 -4.20 -5.40 0.67
N ALA A 66 -5.20 -4.55 0.43
CA ALA A 66 -4.99 -3.14 0.16
C ALA A 66 -4.37 -2.44 1.38
N ILE A 67 -4.91 -2.66 2.58
CA ILE A 67 -4.46 -2.02 3.82
C ILE A 67 -3.02 -2.43 4.21
N THR A 68 -2.72 -3.72 4.14
CA THR A 68 -1.48 -4.30 4.70
C THR A 68 -0.29 -4.22 3.73
N GLY A 69 -0.51 -4.45 2.44
CA GLY A 69 0.57 -4.51 1.44
C GLY A 69 1.19 -3.16 1.08
N GLY A 70 0.47 -2.05 1.29
CA GLY A 70 0.95 -0.73 0.92
C GLY A 70 2.20 -0.28 1.70
N GLY A 71 2.37 -0.69 2.95
CA GLY A 71 3.55 -0.34 3.75
C GLY A 71 4.87 -0.90 3.17
N PRO A 72 4.99 -2.23 3.03
CA PRO A 72 6.14 -2.86 2.38
C PRO A 72 6.38 -2.36 0.95
N ALA A 73 5.32 -2.11 0.17
CA ALA A 73 5.44 -1.56 -1.19
C ALA A 73 6.10 -0.18 -1.19
N VAL A 74 5.66 0.74 -0.32
CA VAL A 74 6.25 2.08 -0.17
C VAL A 74 7.72 2.00 0.26
N LEU A 75 8.05 1.12 1.21
CA LEU A 75 9.44 0.92 1.62
C LEU A 75 10.32 0.37 0.48
N ALA A 76 9.79 -0.53 -0.34
CA ALA A 76 10.48 -1.02 -1.53
C ALA A 76 10.72 0.11 -2.55
N ALA A 77 9.70 0.92 -2.83
CA ALA A 77 9.82 2.07 -3.74
C ALA A 77 10.88 3.06 -3.25
N PHE A 78 10.91 3.40 -1.96
CA PHE A 78 11.96 4.26 -1.41
C PHE A 78 13.36 3.66 -1.53
N ARG A 79 13.51 2.34 -1.36
CA ARG A 79 14.82 1.68 -1.57
C ARG A 79 15.26 1.73 -3.03
N ILE A 80 14.32 1.62 -3.97
CA ILE A 80 14.62 1.74 -5.40
C ILE A 80 15.00 3.19 -5.74
N ALA A 81 14.23 4.16 -5.24
CA ALA A 81 14.50 5.59 -5.45
C ALA A 81 15.88 6.00 -4.92
N ARG A 82 16.28 5.53 -3.73
CA ARG A 82 17.60 5.81 -3.15
C ARG A 82 18.78 5.20 -3.93
N ARG A 83 18.54 4.23 -4.82
CA ARG A 83 19.58 3.62 -5.65
C ARG A 83 19.79 4.34 -6.98
N GLN A 84 18.97 5.35 -7.28
CA GLN A 84 19.10 6.10 -8.53
C GLN A 84 20.34 7.02 -8.48
N PRO A 85 21.01 7.26 -9.63
CA PRO A 85 22.18 8.15 -9.70
C PRO A 85 21.91 9.58 -9.22
N ASP A 86 20.67 10.04 -9.40
CA ASP A 86 20.23 11.39 -9.04
C ASP A 86 19.72 11.49 -7.58
N ALA A 87 19.86 10.41 -6.80
CA ALA A 87 19.50 10.45 -5.39
C ALA A 87 20.39 11.45 -4.64
N GLY A 88 19.77 12.45 -4.02
CA GLY A 88 20.48 13.44 -3.21
C GLY A 88 21.24 12.81 -2.01
N PRO A 89 22.13 13.58 -1.36
CA PRO A 89 22.94 13.10 -0.25
C PRO A 89 22.09 12.47 0.86
N GLU A 90 22.57 11.39 1.46
CA GLU A 90 21.89 10.75 2.58
C GLU A 90 21.73 11.76 3.75
N PRO A 91 20.54 11.86 4.38
CA PRO A 91 20.39 12.76 5.52
C PRO A 91 21.40 12.40 6.60
N ALA A 92 22.13 13.41 7.08
CA ALA A 92 23.13 13.23 8.14
C ALA A 92 22.50 12.52 9.35
N ALA A 93 23.21 11.52 9.88
CA ALA A 93 22.77 10.80 11.07
C ALA A 93 22.53 11.80 12.22
N PRO A 94 21.42 11.67 12.98
CA PRO A 94 21.15 12.58 14.09
C PRO A 94 22.31 12.55 15.08
N ALA A 95 22.77 13.73 15.50
CA ALA A 95 23.86 13.88 16.44
C ALA A 95 23.58 13.07 17.73
N PRO A 96 24.57 12.33 18.27
CA PRO A 96 24.38 11.60 19.52
C PRO A 96 24.13 12.61 20.66
N GLY A 97 22.95 12.55 21.30
CA GLY A 97 22.67 13.32 22.53
C GLY A 97 21.42 14.21 22.52
N GLY A 98 20.68 14.31 21.42
CA GLY A 98 19.40 15.02 21.41
C GLY A 98 18.33 14.27 22.20
N ALA A 99 17.87 14.82 23.34
CA ALA A 99 16.71 14.29 24.05
C ALA A 99 15.50 14.22 23.09
N PRO A 100 14.70 13.13 23.11
CA PRO A 100 13.52 13.04 22.26
C PRO A 100 12.51 14.10 22.71
N ILE A 101 12.47 15.24 22.01
CA ILE A 101 11.35 16.17 22.10
C ILE A 101 10.11 15.36 21.67
N PRO A 102 9.00 15.33 22.44
CA PRO A 102 7.76 14.71 22.01
C PRO A 102 7.23 15.48 20.80
N GLY A 103 7.72 15.12 19.61
CA GLY A 103 7.21 15.63 18.35
C GLY A 103 5.75 15.18 18.18
N PRO A 104 5.00 15.84 17.28
CA PRO A 104 3.67 15.37 16.87
C PRO A 104 3.71 13.87 16.58
N LEU A 105 2.61 13.16 16.88
CA LEU A 105 2.47 11.72 16.66
C LEU A 105 3.18 11.30 15.35
N ARG A 106 4.11 10.35 15.41
CA ARG A 106 4.76 9.72 14.23
C ARG A 106 3.75 8.81 13.50
N GLY A 107 2.60 9.40 13.14
CA GLY A 107 1.37 8.74 12.74
C GLY A 107 1.30 8.37 11.26
N GLY A 108 2.36 8.60 10.48
CA GLY A 108 2.36 8.33 9.03
C GLY A 108 1.93 6.90 8.67
N ARG A 109 2.26 5.91 9.50
CA ARG A 109 1.83 4.51 9.31
C ARG A 109 0.32 4.33 9.54
N VAL A 110 -0.22 4.93 10.59
CA VAL A 110 -1.66 4.86 10.92
C VAL A 110 -2.48 5.63 9.89
N ILE A 111 -2.04 6.84 9.53
CA ILE A 111 -2.64 7.64 8.46
C ILE A 111 -2.67 6.84 7.15
N GLY A 112 -1.57 6.19 6.78
CA GLY A 112 -1.53 5.34 5.59
C GLY A 112 -2.49 4.15 5.64
N ILE A 113 -2.76 3.56 6.82
CA ILE A 113 -3.77 2.51 6.97
C ILE A 113 -5.18 3.06 6.68
N LEU A 114 -5.51 4.21 7.28
CA LEU A 114 -6.81 4.86 7.11
C LEU A 114 -7.04 5.27 5.65
N GLU A 115 -6.04 5.85 5.00
CA GLU A 115 -6.12 6.24 3.60
C GLU A 115 -6.33 5.05 2.68
N ARG A 116 -5.59 3.94 2.87
CA ARG A 116 -5.78 2.75 2.05
C ARG A 116 -7.15 2.12 2.26
N ALA A 117 -7.66 2.11 3.49
CA ALA A 117 -9.02 1.67 3.78
C ALA A 117 -10.07 2.56 3.09
N ALA A 118 -9.88 3.88 3.12
CA ALA A 118 -10.79 4.83 2.48
C ALA A 118 -10.76 4.72 0.95
N VAL A 119 -9.56 4.63 0.34
CA VAL A 119 -9.39 4.44 -1.10
C VAL A 119 -9.98 3.11 -1.56
N ALA A 120 -9.63 2.01 -0.89
CA ALA A 120 -10.17 0.70 -1.24
C ALA A 120 -11.69 0.64 -1.05
N GLY A 121 -12.21 1.20 0.05
CA GLY A 121 -13.63 1.31 0.31
C GLY A 121 -14.37 2.10 -0.77
N ALA A 122 -13.85 3.26 -1.17
CA ALA A 122 -14.41 4.08 -2.24
C ALA A 122 -14.46 3.32 -3.58
N VAL A 123 -13.38 2.65 -3.95
CA VAL A 123 -13.30 1.87 -5.20
C VAL A 123 -14.23 0.66 -5.17
N LEU A 124 -14.26 -0.10 -4.08
CA LEU A 124 -15.13 -1.29 -3.95
C LEU A 124 -16.62 -0.92 -3.83
N ALA A 125 -16.93 0.27 -3.32
CA ALA A 125 -18.29 0.80 -3.29
C ALA A 125 -18.76 1.40 -4.63
N GLY A 126 -17.89 1.42 -5.66
CA GLY A 126 -18.20 2.03 -6.95
C GLY A 126 -18.24 3.56 -6.92
N TRP A 127 -17.56 4.19 -5.97
CA TRP A 127 -17.48 5.65 -5.79
C TRP A 127 -16.05 6.16 -5.97
N PRO A 128 -15.51 6.19 -7.22
CA PRO A 128 -14.13 6.57 -7.48
C PRO A 128 -13.80 8.02 -7.05
N GLU A 129 -14.79 8.92 -7.01
CA GLU A 129 -14.63 10.30 -6.56
C GLU A 129 -14.20 10.36 -5.07
N GLY A 130 -14.61 9.37 -4.26
CA GLY A 130 -14.17 9.24 -2.88
C GLY A 130 -12.65 9.15 -2.73
N MET A 131 -11.97 8.49 -3.67
CA MET A 131 -10.49 8.44 -3.70
C MET A 131 -9.90 9.84 -3.96
N ALA A 132 -10.47 10.61 -4.89
CA ALA A 132 -10.00 11.96 -5.17
C ALA A 132 -10.11 12.87 -3.94
N ILE A 133 -11.20 12.74 -3.18
CA ILE A 133 -11.40 13.47 -1.92
C ILE A 133 -10.31 13.09 -0.89
N VAL A 134 -10.04 11.80 -0.69
CA VAL A 134 -9.00 11.33 0.25
C VAL A 134 -7.63 11.92 -0.11
N LEU A 135 -7.26 11.89 -1.39
CA LEU A 135 -5.98 12.42 -1.85
C LEU A 135 -5.90 13.95 -1.73
N ALA A 136 -7.00 14.66 -2.02
CA ALA A 136 -7.07 16.10 -1.87
C ALA A 136 -6.89 16.51 -0.40
N VAL A 137 -7.61 15.87 0.53
CA VAL A 137 -7.49 16.14 1.97
C VAL A 137 -6.07 15.88 2.46
N LYS A 138 -5.45 14.76 2.06
CA LYS A 138 -4.06 14.43 2.41
C LYS A 138 -3.08 15.48 1.88
N GLY A 139 -3.23 15.90 0.63
CA GLY A 139 -2.38 16.90 -0.02
C GLY A 139 -2.47 18.26 0.66
N LEU A 140 -3.69 18.73 0.97
CA LEU A 140 -3.91 19.99 1.68
C LEU A 140 -3.29 20.00 3.08
N ALA A 141 -3.44 18.90 3.83
CA ALA A 141 -2.89 18.79 5.17
C ALA A 141 -1.35 18.86 5.21
N ARG A 142 -0.67 18.50 4.12
CA ARG A 142 0.80 18.46 4.02
C ARG A 142 1.39 19.64 3.26
N TYR A 143 0.56 20.50 2.66
CA TYR A 143 1.01 21.63 1.85
C TYR A 143 2.11 22.50 2.49
N PRO A 144 2.07 22.84 3.79
CA PRO A 144 3.13 23.64 4.41
C PRO A 144 4.50 22.96 4.44
N GLU A 145 4.51 21.62 4.50
CA GLU A 145 5.71 20.78 4.65
C GLU A 145 6.34 20.43 3.28
N LEU A 146 5.56 20.51 2.19
CA LEU A 146 6.02 20.26 0.82
C LEU A 146 6.89 21.39 0.25
N ARG A 147 7.19 22.43 1.03
CA ARG A 147 8.07 23.55 0.63
C ARG A 147 9.53 23.13 0.55
N GLU A 148 9.91 22.05 1.22
CA GLU A 148 11.23 21.42 1.09
C GLU A 148 11.23 20.43 -0.09
N PRO A 149 12.12 20.58 -1.10
CA PRO A 149 12.11 19.73 -2.30
C PRO A 149 12.15 18.23 -2.00
N GLN A 150 13.00 17.82 -1.04
CA GLN A 150 13.15 16.43 -0.64
C GLN A 150 11.89 15.87 0.04
N ALA A 151 11.17 16.69 0.81
CA ALA A 151 9.94 16.28 1.47
C ALA A 151 8.80 16.07 0.46
N SER A 152 8.76 16.91 -0.58
CA SER A 152 7.78 16.81 -1.66
C SER A 152 7.92 15.53 -2.48
N GLU A 153 9.14 15.20 -2.91
CA GLU A 153 9.40 13.97 -3.67
C GLU A 153 9.06 12.71 -2.86
N GLN A 154 9.47 12.67 -1.58
CA GLN A 154 9.14 11.55 -0.70
C GLN A 154 7.63 11.40 -0.51
N PHE A 155 6.90 12.51 -0.38
CA PHE A 155 5.45 12.50 -0.26
C PHE A 155 4.77 11.95 -1.52
N ILE A 156 5.21 12.36 -2.71
CA ILE A 156 4.67 11.90 -3.99
C ILE A 156 4.96 10.41 -4.19
N ILE A 157 6.20 9.97 -4.01
CA ILE A 157 6.60 8.56 -4.16
C ILE A 157 5.83 7.70 -3.15
N GLY A 158 5.77 8.12 -1.89
CA GLY A 158 5.09 7.37 -0.83
C GLY A 158 3.59 7.24 -1.08
N THR A 159 2.91 8.37 -1.31
CA THR A 159 1.45 8.37 -1.55
C THR A 159 1.11 7.66 -2.85
N GLY A 160 1.80 7.98 -3.95
CA GLY A 160 1.56 7.37 -5.25
C GLY A 160 1.73 5.86 -5.21
N THR A 161 2.80 5.35 -4.62
CA THR A 161 3.01 3.91 -4.46
C THR A 161 1.90 3.26 -3.63
N SER A 162 1.51 3.87 -2.52
CA SER A 162 0.45 3.34 -1.63
C SER A 162 -0.91 3.27 -2.33
N VAL A 163 -1.25 4.27 -3.14
CA VAL A 163 -2.52 4.33 -3.89
C VAL A 163 -2.51 3.35 -5.06
N LEU A 164 -1.42 3.30 -5.84
CA LEU A 164 -1.28 2.34 -6.94
C LEU A 164 -1.39 0.90 -6.43
N TRP A 165 -0.81 0.60 -5.26
CA TRP A 165 -0.99 -0.69 -4.60
C TRP A 165 -2.46 -0.98 -4.31
N ALA A 166 -3.16 -0.06 -3.66
CA ALA A 166 -4.57 -0.23 -3.32
C ALA A 166 -5.44 -0.40 -4.58
N LEU A 167 -5.18 0.37 -5.63
CA LEU A 167 -5.87 0.26 -6.92
C LEU A 167 -5.60 -1.09 -7.61
N ALA A 168 -4.36 -1.57 -7.62
CA ALA A 168 -4.04 -2.86 -8.21
C ALA A 168 -4.76 -4.00 -7.48
N VAL A 169 -4.77 -3.98 -6.15
CA VAL A 169 -5.51 -4.95 -5.34
C VAL A 169 -7.02 -4.86 -5.60
N CYS A 170 -7.60 -3.65 -5.60
CA CYS A 170 -9.02 -3.45 -5.86
C CYS A 170 -9.42 -3.85 -7.28
N GLY A 171 -8.55 -3.67 -8.28
CA GLY A 171 -8.77 -4.13 -9.65
C GLY A 171 -8.91 -5.65 -9.73
N VAL A 172 -8.07 -6.40 -8.98
CA VAL A 172 -8.21 -7.86 -8.87
C VAL A 172 -9.51 -8.24 -8.15
N GLY A 173 -9.87 -7.54 -7.08
CA GLY A 173 -11.13 -7.73 -6.38
C GLY A 173 -12.34 -7.52 -7.30
N TRP A 174 -12.35 -6.43 -8.08
CA TRP A 174 -13.36 -6.12 -9.08
C TRP A 174 -13.49 -7.22 -10.13
N ALA A 175 -12.37 -7.68 -10.70
CA ALA A 175 -12.35 -8.75 -11.69
C ALA A 175 -12.93 -10.09 -11.19
N LEU A 176 -13.01 -10.30 -9.87
CA LEU A 176 -13.63 -11.49 -9.29
C LEU A 176 -15.13 -11.31 -9.05
N ILE A 177 -15.61 -10.09 -8.80
CA ILE A 177 -17.01 -9.83 -8.43
C ILE A 177 -17.90 -9.40 -9.61
N THR A 178 -17.29 -9.08 -10.76
CA THR A 178 -17.97 -8.80 -12.05
C THR A 178 -17.72 -9.89 -13.06
#